data_AF-A0A2R7L513-F1
#
_entry.id   AF-A0A2R7L513-F1
#
_cell.length_a   1.000
_cell.length_b   1.000
_cell.length_c   1.000
_cell.angle_alpha   90.00
_cell.angle_beta   90.00
_cell.angle_gamma   90.00
#
_symmetry.space_group_name_H-M   'P 1'
#
loop_
_entity.id
_entity.type
_entity.pdbx_description
1 polymer ?
#
loop_
_entity_poly.entity_id
_entity_poly.type
_entity_poly.pdbx_seq_one_letter_code
_entity_poly.pdbx_strand_id
1 'polypeptide(L)'
;MEARRALRLRQKSQLSEQVAGEYQQAEGLRAEGQSRENQMGLVNEELQGVRKLYKEGYAPMSTLKALERQAENLAGERGQFTALSAQVNNKVAELRMQALQIDAQHLSEVLTDLRDVEARLPELIEKEAAQVDQLNRLEIRAPQAGIVHELEVHTIGGVVGTGEPIMLIVPTDDSLTVETQVAPQYITQLSIGQPASVKFVGLDRTVPQIDGTVSRIGADLVEDRRTGASFYVVRIALPRSQVARLGNVKLVPGMPIETYIKTADRTVLSYLLKPLAEQLSRSFRER
;
A
#
# COMPACT_ATOMS: atom_id res chain seq x y z
N MET A 1 -16.62 -19.44 15.66
CA MET A 1 -16.27 -20.37 14.57
C MET A 1 -16.77 -21.79 14.84
N GLU A 2 -16.43 -22.41 15.97
CA GLU A 2 -16.82 -23.80 16.30
C GLU A 2 -18.33 -24.01 16.38
N ALA A 3 -19.07 -23.11 17.03
CA ALA A 3 -20.53 -23.20 17.12
C ALA A 3 -21.23 -23.17 15.74
N ARG A 4 -20.77 -22.31 14.81
CA ARG A 4 -21.28 -22.24 13.43
C ARG A 4 -21.00 -23.54 12.65
N ARG A 5 -19.77 -24.06 12.78
CA ARG A 5 -19.38 -25.35 12.16
C ARG A 5 -20.22 -26.51 12.70
N ALA A 6 -20.41 -26.58 14.01
CA ALA A 6 -21.22 -27.61 14.66
C ALA A 6 -22.69 -27.55 14.22
N LEU A 7 -23.27 -26.34 14.15
CA LEU A 7 -24.64 -26.15 13.67
C LEU A 7 -24.80 -26.63 12.21
N ARG A 8 -23.88 -26.23 11.32
CA ARG A 8 -23.91 -26.66 9.91
C ARG A 8 -23.81 -28.18 9.76
N LEU A 9 -22.87 -28.81 10.48
CA LEU A 9 -22.71 -30.26 10.47
C LEU A 9 -23.98 -30.96 10.95
N ARG A 10 -24.62 -30.43 12.01
CA ARG A 10 -25.88 -30.96 12.51
C ARG A 10 -27.01 -30.83 11.49
N GLN A 11 -27.16 -29.68 10.83
CA GLN A 11 -28.16 -29.48 9.77
C GLN A 11 -27.94 -30.45 8.60
N LYS A 12 -26.70 -30.61 8.14
CA LYS A 12 -26.37 -31.55 7.06
C LYS A 12 -26.59 -33.01 7.47
N SER A 13 -26.27 -33.36 8.72
CA SER A 13 -26.55 -34.70 9.26
C SER A 13 -28.05 -34.99 9.26
N GLN A 14 -28.87 -34.04 9.71
CA GLN A 14 -30.32 -34.17 9.71
C GLN A 14 -30.88 -34.35 8.28
N LEU A 15 -30.41 -33.56 7.31
CA LEU A 15 -30.80 -33.73 5.90
C LEU A 15 -30.36 -35.09 5.34
N SER A 16 -29.17 -35.57 5.72
CA SER A 16 -28.67 -36.89 5.30
C SER A 16 -29.53 -38.03 5.87
N GLU A 17 -29.96 -37.93 7.12
CA GLU A 17 -30.88 -38.89 7.75
C GLU A 17 -32.24 -38.88 7.06
N GLN A 18 -32.78 -37.69 6.75
CA GLN A 18 -34.03 -37.57 5.99
C GLN A 18 -33.92 -38.22 4.61
N VAL A 19 -32.83 -37.94 3.87
CA VAL A 19 -32.56 -38.57 2.57
C VAL A 19 -32.52 -40.10 2.69
N ALA A 20 -31.87 -40.63 3.72
CA ALA A 20 -31.80 -42.08 3.95
C ALA A 20 -33.20 -42.68 4.20
N GLY A 21 -34.05 -42.01 4.99
CA GLY A 21 -35.44 -42.42 5.22
C GLY A 21 -36.28 -42.43 3.95
N GLU A 22 -36.20 -41.36 3.14
CA GLU A 22 -36.91 -41.27 1.87
C GLU A 22 -36.44 -42.33 0.86
N TYR A 23 -35.15 -42.69 0.86
CA TYR A 23 -34.64 -43.80 0.04
C TYR A 23 -35.26 -45.14 0.43
N GLN A 24 -35.37 -45.43 1.72
CA GLN A 24 -36.03 -46.65 2.21
C GLN A 24 -37.50 -46.67 1.81
N GLN A 25 -38.19 -45.53 1.89
CA GLN A 25 -39.57 -45.41 1.44
C GLN A 25 -39.71 -45.64 -0.07
N ALA A 26 -38.82 -45.06 -0.89
CA ALA A 26 -38.82 -45.27 -2.34
C ALA A 26 -38.57 -46.74 -2.71
N GLU A 27 -37.69 -47.42 -1.97
CA GLU A 27 -37.40 -48.84 -2.14
C GLU A 27 -38.63 -49.71 -1.80
N GLY A 28 -39.30 -49.43 -0.69
CA GLY A 28 -40.56 -50.10 -0.33
C GLY A 28 -41.64 -49.94 -1.39
N LEU A 29 -41.82 -48.72 -1.92
CA LEU A 29 -42.77 -48.46 -3.02
C LEU A 29 -42.41 -49.21 -4.31
N ARG A 30 -41.11 -49.35 -4.63
CA ARG A 30 -40.68 -50.16 -5.78
C ARG A 30 -40.96 -51.65 -5.56
N ALA A 31 -40.75 -52.15 -4.34
CA ALA A 31 -41.05 -53.54 -4.01
C ALA A 31 -42.56 -53.83 -4.15
N GLU A 32 -43.43 -52.94 -3.69
CA GLU A 32 -44.88 -53.04 -3.89
C GLU A 32 -45.26 -53.03 -5.38
N GLY A 33 -44.69 -52.09 -6.15
CA GLY A 33 -44.88 -52.03 -7.60
C GLY A 33 -44.43 -53.31 -8.31
N GLN A 34 -43.29 -53.88 -7.91
CA GLN A 34 -42.80 -55.15 -8.44
C GLN A 34 -43.70 -56.33 -8.05
N SER A 35 -44.26 -56.33 -6.83
CA SER A 35 -45.22 -57.35 -6.41
C SER A 35 -46.48 -57.31 -7.28
N ARG A 36 -46.98 -56.11 -7.62
CA ARG A 36 -48.12 -55.94 -8.54
C ARG A 36 -47.79 -56.39 -9.95
N GLU A 37 -46.58 -56.09 -10.44
CA GLU A 37 -46.10 -56.58 -11.73
C GLU A 37 -46.07 -58.11 -11.79
N ASN A 38 -45.59 -58.78 -10.74
CA ASN A 38 -45.57 -60.24 -10.67
C ASN A 38 -46.99 -60.83 -10.68
N GLN A 39 -47.94 -60.21 -9.94
CA GLN A 39 -49.34 -60.61 -9.96
C GLN A 39 -49.99 -60.41 -11.33
N MET A 40 -49.66 -59.32 -12.03
CA MET A 40 -50.10 -59.11 -13.41
C MET A 40 -49.61 -60.21 -14.35
N GLY A 41 -48.36 -60.66 -14.17
CA GLY A 41 -47.81 -61.80 -14.93
C GLY A 41 -48.68 -63.05 -14.81
N LEU A 42 -49.01 -63.44 -13.57
CA LEU A 42 -49.86 -64.60 -13.29
C LEU A 42 -51.27 -64.46 -13.90
N VAL A 43 -51.90 -63.29 -13.73
CA VAL A 43 -53.23 -63.02 -14.29
C VAL A 43 -53.19 -63.03 -15.82
N ASN A 44 -52.13 -62.52 -16.44
CA ASN A 44 -51.99 -62.52 -17.89
C ASN A 44 -51.78 -63.92 -18.47
N GLU A 45 -51.08 -64.81 -17.77
CA GLU A 45 -50.99 -66.23 -18.15
C GLU A 45 -52.37 -66.90 -18.11
N GLU A 46 -53.13 -66.70 -17.04
CA GLU A 46 -54.50 -67.22 -16.92
C GLU A 46 -55.42 -66.64 -18.01
N LEU A 47 -55.30 -65.34 -18.27
CA LEU A 47 -56.03 -64.63 -19.33
C LEU A 47 -55.79 -65.24 -20.70
N GLN A 48 -54.54 -65.59 -21.04
CA GLN A 48 -54.22 -66.22 -22.32
C GLN A 48 -54.92 -67.58 -22.47
N GLY A 49 -54.91 -68.41 -21.41
CA GLY A 49 -55.61 -69.68 -21.38
C GLY A 49 -57.12 -69.52 -21.58
N VAL A 50 -57.75 -68.66 -20.78
CA VAL A 50 -59.19 -68.39 -20.84
C VAL A 50 -59.59 -67.78 -22.18
N ARG A 51 -58.77 -66.90 -22.76
CA ARG A 51 -59.02 -66.30 -24.08
C ARG A 51 -59.00 -67.34 -25.19
N LYS A 52 -58.15 -68.38 -25.11
CA LYS A 52 -58.15 -69.50 -26.06
C LYS A 52 -59.43 -70.34 -25.92
N LEU A 53 -59.78 -70.73 -24.68
CA LEU A 53 -61.00 -71.50 -24.40
C LEU A 53 -62.29 -70.76 -24.82
N TYR A 54 -62.33 -69.44 -24.64
CA TYR A 54 -63.45 -68.60 -25.09
C TYR A 54 -63.62 -68.64 -26.61
N LYS A 55 -62.52 -68.54 -27.37
CA LYS A 55 -62.56 -68.64 -28.85
C LYS A 55 -63.06 -70.00 -29.33
N GLU A 56 -62.76 -71.06 -28.59
CA GLU A 56 -63.21 -72.42 -28.85
C GLU A 56 -64.66 -72.69 -28.34
N GLY A 57 -65.29 -71.71 -27.67
CA GLY A 57 -66.67 -71.80 -27.16
C GLY A 57 -66.82 -72.45 -25.78
N TYR A 58 -65.71 -72.79 -25.11
CA TYR A 58 -65.68 -73.55 -23.85
C TYR A 58 -65.59 -72.69 -22.58
N ALA A 59 -65.48 -71.36 -22.69
CA ALA A 59 -65.44 -70.45 -21.55
C ALA A 59 -66.51 -69.34 -21.65
N PRO A 60 -67.09 -68.87 -20.53
CA PRO A 60 -68.04 -67.77 -20.54
C PRO A 60 -67.36 -66.40 -20.67
N MET A 61 -67.98 -65.49 -21.44
CA MET A 61 -67.48 -64.12 -21.66
C MET A 61 -67.29 -63.32 -20.35
N SER A 62 -68.12 -63.59 -19.34
CA SER A 62 -68.05 -62.94 -18.02
C SER A 62 -66.71 -63.20 -17.32
N THR A 63 -66.16 -64.41 -17.43
CA THR A 63 -64.87 -64.79 -16.83
C THR A 63 -63.71 -64.12 -17.55
N LEU A 64 -63.73 -64.13 -18.90
CA LEU A 64 -62.73 -63.40 -19.70
C LEU A 64 -62.72 -61.91 -19.33
N LYS A 65 -63.88 -61.25 -19.29
CA LYS A 65 -63.98 -59.83 -18.93
C LYS A 65 -63.63 -59.53 -17.48
N ALA A 66 -63.83 -60.47 -16.56
CA ALA A 66 -63.40 -60.31 -15.18
C ALA A 66 -61.88 -60.31 -15.05
N LEU A 67 -61.20 -61.26 -15.70
CA LEU A 67 -59.74 -61.31 -15.74
C LEU A 67 -59.13 -60.10 -16.46
N GLU A 68 -59.72 -59.63 -17.56
CA GLU A 68 -59.28 -58.39 -18.23
C GLU A 68 -59.35 -57.19 -17.28
N ARG A 69 -60.47 -57.00 -16.56
CA ARG A 69 -60.58 -55.92 -15.57
C ARG A 69 -59.58 -56.06 -14.44
N GLN A 70 -59.32 -57.28 -13.97
CA GLN A 70 -58.34 -57.52 -12.91
C GLN A 70 -56.92 -57.16 -13.37
N ALA A 71 -56.54 -57.51 -14.59
CA ALA A 71 -55.25 -57.13 -15.17
C ALA A 71 -55.10 -55.60 -15.28
N GLU A 72 -56.13 -54.90 -15.77
CA GLU A 72 -56.13 -53.44 -15.86
C GLU A 72 -56.07 -52.75 -14.49
N ASN A 73 -56.79 -53.27 -13.48
CA ASN A 73 -56.72 -52.75 -12.12
C ASN A 73 -55.31 -52.88 -11.53
N LEU A 74 -54.68 -54.05 -11.68
CA LEU A 74 -53.31 -54.28 -11.22
C LEU A 74 -52.30 -53.38 -11.96
N ALA A 75 -52.50 -53.16 -13.27
CA ALA A 75 -51.70 -52.22 -14.05
C ALA A 75 -51.83 -50.78 -13.53
N GLY A 76 -53.05 -50.36 -13.19
CA GLY A 76 -53.32 -49.06 -12.56
C GLY A 76 -52.62 -48.90 -11.21
N GLU A 77 -52.70 -49.91 -10.33
CA GLU A 77 -52.02 -49.91 -9.03
C GLU A 77 -50.49 -49.85 -9.17
N ARG A 78 -49.91 -50.65 -10.08
CA ARG A 78 -48.47 -50.61 -10.38
C ARG A 78 -48.04 -49.24 -10.91
N GLY A 79 -48.86 -48.62 -11.76
CA GLY A 79 -48.67 -47.24 -12.22
C GLY A 79 -48.67 -46.23 -11.06
N GLN A 80 -49.60 -46.38 -10.11
CA GLN A 80 -49.68 -45.52 -8.92
C GLN A 80 -48.42 -45.64 -8.05
N PHE A 81 -47.95 -46.86 -7.75
CA PHE A 81 -46.72 -47.06 -6.98
C PHE A 81 -45.48 -46.51 -7.70
N THR A 82 -45.43 -46.63 -9.02
CA THR A 82 -44.36 -46.05 -9.84
C THR A 82 -44.34 -44.53 -9.74
N ALA A 83 -45.51 -43.88 -9.83
CA ALA A 83 -45.64 -42.43 -9.70
C ALA A 83 -45.27 -41.94 -8.29
N LEU A 84 -45.71 -42.65 -7.24
CA LEU A 84 -45.34 -42.34 -5.86
C LEU A 84 -43.83 -42.48 -5.63
N SER A 85 -43.21 -43.55 -6.15
CA SER A 85 -41.76 -43.73 -6.06
C SER A 85 -41.02 -42.58 -6.75
N ALA A 86 -41.49 -42.12 -7.91
CA ALA A 86 -40.91 -40.96 -8.60
C ALA A 86 -41.04 -39.67 -7.77
N GLN A 87 -42.18 -39.43 -7.12
CA GLN A 87 -42.38 -38.28 -6.23
C GLN A 87 -41.41 -38.29 -5.04
N VAL A 88 -41.21 -39.44 -4.40
CA VAL A 88 -40.24 -39.60 -3.31
C VAL A 88 -38.82 -39.34 -3.81
N ASN A 89 -38.44 -39.86 -4.97
CA ASN A 89 -37.12 -39.59 -5.55
C ASN A 89 -36.90 -38.09 -5.88
N ASN A 90 -37.94 -37.37 -6.30
CA ASN A 90 -37.87 -35.91 -6.46
C ASN A 90 -37.65 -35.21 -5.11
N LYS A 91 -38.29 -35.69 -4.03
CA LYS A 91 -38.07 -35.15 -2.70
C LYS A 91 -36.63 -35.36 -2.21
N VAL A 92 -36.05 -36.54 -2.48
CA VAL A 92 -34.63 -36.81 -2.23
C VAL A 92 -33.71 -35.83 -2.97
N ALA A 93 -34.01 -35.54 -4.24
CA ALA A 93 -33.24 -34.57 -5.01
C ALA A 93 -33.33 -33.15 -4.42
N GLU A 94 -34.52 -32.74 -3.97
CA GLU A 94 -34.73 -31.46 -3.29
C GLU A 94 -33.92 -31.36 -1.99
N LEU A 95 -33.96 -32.39 -1.14
CA LEU A 95 -33.19 -32.42 0.12
C LEU A 95 -31.68 -32.35 -0.12
N ARG A 96 -31.18 -33.02 -1.17
CA ARG A 96 -29.77 -32.94 -1.58
C ARG A 96 -29.39 -31.54 -2.06
N MET A 97 -30.27 -30.88 -2.82
CA MET A 97 -30.07 -29.49 -3.23
C MET A 97 -30.03 -28.54 -2.04
N GLN A 98 -30.89 -28.74 -1.04
CA GLN A 98 -30.84 -27.97 0.21
C GLN A 98 -29.50 -28.13 0.94
N ALA A 99 -28.95 -29.36 0.98
CA ALA A 99 -27.64 -29.60 1.58
C ALA A 99 -26.50 -28.87 0.83
N LEU A 100 -26.55 -28.83 -0.50
CA LEU A 100 -25.60 -28.06 -1.32
C LEU A 100 -25.76 -26.55 -1.11
N GLN A 101 -26.99 -26.06 -0.97
CA GLN A 101 -27.26 -24.65 -0.72
C GLN A 101 -26.68 -24.18 0.63
N ILE A 102 -26.72 -25.02 1.67
CA ILE A 102 -26.07 -24.74 2.95
C ILE A 102 -24.56 -24.55 2.78
N ASP A 103 -23.90 -25.38 1.98
CA ASP A 103 -22.45 -25.24 1.72
C ASP A 103 -22.14 -23.98 0.91
N ALA A 104 -22.94 -23.68 -0.12
CA ALA A 104 -22.78 -22.48 -0.94
C ALA A 104 -22.99 -21.20 -0.13
N GLN A 105 -24.00 -21.16 0.73
CA GLN A 105 -24.26 -20.04 1.63
C GLN A 105 -23.09 -19.83 2.60
N HIS A 106 -22.55 -20.91 3.17
CA HIS A 106 -21.40 -20.82 4.06
C HIS A 106 -20.16 -20.29 3.34
N LEU A 107 -19.90 -20.75 2.11
CA LEU A 107 -18.78 -20.25 1.32
C LEU A 107 -18.93 -18.75 1.05
N SER A 108 -20.15 -18.30 0.70
CA SER A 108 -20.44 -16.88 0.48
C SER A 108 -20.19 -16.02 1.73
N GLU A 109 -20.61 -16.50 2.91
CA GLU A 109 -20.34 -15.85 4.19
C GLU A 109 -18.84 -15.76 4.47
N VAL A 110 -18.08 -16.85 4.28
CA VAL A 110 -16.63 -16.87 4.49
C VAL A 110 -15.91 -15.90 3.56
N LEU A 111 -16.32 -15.82 2.30
CA LEU A 111 -15.75 -14.88 1.34
C LEU A 111 -16.08 -13.42 1.70
N THR A 112 -17.26 -13.17 2.25
CA THR A 112 -17.66 -11.85 2.73
C THR A 112 -16.84 -11.45 3.96
N ASP A 113 -16.72 -12.34 4.96
CA ASP A 113 -15.90 -12.13 6.15
C ASP A 113 -14.42 -11.90 5.77
N LEU A 114 -13.88 -12.67 4.82
CA LEU A 114 -12.53 -12.50 4.31
C LEU A 114 -12.34 -11.12 3.69
N ARG A 115 -13.25 -10.71 2.79
CA ARG A 115 -13.19 -9.41 2.14
C ARG A 115 -13.24 -8.25 3.14
N ASP A 116 -14.07 -8.36 4.17
CA ASP A 116 -14.19 -7.34 5.21
C ASP A 116 -12.92 -7.25 6.06
N VAL A 117 -12.26 -8.37 6.37
CA VAL A 117 -10.98 -8.39 7.08
C VAL A 117 -9.86 -7.83 6.20
N GLU A 118 -9.79 -8.23 4.92
CA GLU A 118 -8.83 -7.69 3.96
C GLU A 118 -8.99 -6.18 3.76
N ALA A 119 -10.22 -5.67 3.78
CA ALA A 119 -10.49 -4.24 3.69
C ALA A 119 -10.05 -3.46 4.94
N ARG A 120 -10.14 -4.06 6.14
CA ARG A 120 -9.72 -3.43 7.41
C ARG A 120 -8.22 -3.48 7.64
N LEU A 121 -7.52 -4.43 7.01
CA LEU A 121 -6.09 -4.62 7.24
C LEU A 121 -5.24 -3.37 6.89
N PRO A 122 -5.41 -2.72 5.72
CA PRO A 122 -4.69 -1.49 5.40
C PRO A 122 -4.94 -0.36 6.40
N GLU A 123 -6.20 -0.18 6.84
CA GLU A 123 -6.56 0.84 7.83
C GLU A 123 -5.85 0.60 9.17
N LEU A 124 -5.77 -0.66 9.61
CA LEU A 124 -5.06 -1.03 10.83
C LEU A 124 -3.54 -0.83 10.71
N ILE A 125 -2.97 -1.16 9.55
CA ILE A 125 -1.54 -0.93 9.27
C ILE A 125 -1.21 0.56 9.28
N GLU A 126 -2.04 1.40 8.64
CA GLU A 126 -1.85 2.85 8.65
C GLU A 126 -1.96 3.43 10.05
N LYS A 127 -2.94 2.94 10.83
CA LYS A 127 -3.11 3.33 12.23
C LYS A 127 -1.91 2.91 13.08
N GLU A 128 -1.39 1.71 12.88
CA GLU A 128 -0.18 1.23 13.56
C GLU A 128 1.02 2.13 13.21
N ALA A 129 1.25 2.43 11.94
CA ALA A 129 2.33 3.30 11.49
C ALA A 129 2.24 4.70 12.13
N ALA A 130 1.04 5.29 12.21
CA ALA A 130 0.82 6.58 12.86
C ALA A 130 1.11 6.54 14.37
N GLN A 131 0.73 5.45 15.06
CA GLN A 131 1.02 5.28 16.49
C GLN A 131 2.52 5.05 16.75
N VAL A 132 3.20 4.31 15.88
CA VAL A 132 4.66 4.12 15.95
C VAL A 132 5.39 5.45 15.72
N ASP A 133 4.95 6.28 14.76
CA ASP A 133 5.51 7.62 14.56
C ASP A 133 5.31 8.50 15.80
N GLN A 134 4.12 8.47 16.41
CA GLN A 134 3.85 9.20 17.65
C GLN A 134 4.75 8.73 18.81
N LEU A 135 4.98 7.42 18.93
CA LEU A 135 5.90 6.85 19.92
C LEU A 135 7.34 7.31 19.69
N ASN A 136 7.81 7.30 18.44
CA ASN A 136 9.16 7.74 18.08
C ASN A 136 9.38 9.24 18.38
N ARG A 137 8.33 10.06 18.31
CA ARG A 137 8.38 11.49 18.66
C ARG A 137 8.48 11.77 20.16
N LEU A 138 8.27 10.78 21.03
CA LEU A 138 8.51 10.95 22.47
C LEU A 138 10.00 11.02 22.80
N GLU A 139 10.84 10.35 22.01
CA GLU A 139 12.30 10.42 22.14
C GLU A 139 12.89 11.43 21.16
N ILE A 140 13.24 12.61 21.65
CA ILE A 140 13.81 13.67 20.83
C ILE A 140 15.31 13.43 20.68
N ARG A 141 15.74 13.09 19.45
CA ARG A 141 17.14 12.81 19.10
C ARG A 141 17.72 13.96 18.28
N ALA A 142 19.02 14.21 18.44
CA ALA A 142 19.74 15.17 17.63
C ALA A 142 19.77 14.73 16.15
N PRO A 143 19.42 15.60 15.18
CA PRO A 143 19.43 15.25 13.75
C PRO A 143 20.85 15.08 13.20
N GLN A 144 21.86 15.67 13.85
CA GLN A 144 23.27 15.59 13.48
C GLN A 144 24.17 15.76 14.70
N ALA A 145 25.41 15.29 14.61
CA ALA A 145 26.42 15.49 15.63
C ALA A 145 26.74 16.99 15.74
N GLY A 146 26.71 17.51 16.97
CA GLY A 146 26.87 18.93 17.23
C GLY A 146 26.98 19.25 18.71
N ILE A 147 27.16 20.52 19.00
CA ILE A 147 27.20 21.07 20.35
C ILE A 147 25.85 21.75 20.62
N VAL A 148 25.27 21.51 21.80
CA VAL A 148 24.07 22.22 22.24
C VAL A 148 24.47 23.66 22.59
N HIS A 149 23.89 24.63 21.90
CA HIS A 149 24.18 26.06 22.10
C HIS A 149 23.19 26.71 23.05
N GLU A 150 21.91 26.33 22.99
CA GLU A 150 20.83 26.86 23.82
C GLU A 150 19.86 25.74 24.20
N LEU A 151 19.43 25.71 25.46
CA LEU A 151 18.44 24.77 26.00
C LEU A 151 17.30 25.59 26.62
N GLU A 152 16.14 25.63 25.94
CA GLU A 152 14.98 26.40 26.40
C GLU A 152 14.21 25.67 27.50
N VAL A 153 14.17 24.34 27.46
CA VAL A 153 13.45 23.51 28.43
C VAL A 153 14.43 22.88 29.42
N HIS A 154 14.36 23.29 30.68
CA HIS A 154 15.30 22.89 31.75
C HIS A 154 14.62 22.22 32.96
N THR A 155 13.33 21.88 32.89
CA THR A 155 12.54 21.33 34.01
C THR A 155 12.10 19.88 33.76
N ILE A 156 12.36 19.00 34.74
CA ILE A 156 11.88 17.62 34.72
C ILE A 156 10.39 17.63 35.08
N GLY A 157 9.55 17.07 34.19
CA GLY A 157 8.09 17.07 34.34
C GLY A 157 7.38 18.32 33.80
N GLY A 158 8.11 19.23 33.14
CA GLY A 158 7.51 20.32 32.38
C GLY A 158 6.75 19.81 31.15
N VAL A 159 5.71 20.54 30.74
CA VAL A 159 4.94 20.25 29.52
C VAL A 159 5.49 21.14 28.40
N VAL A 160 5.82 20.55 27.25
CA VAL A 160 6.31 21.26 26.06
C VAL A 160 5.21 21.27 25.00
N GLY A 161 4.94 22.44 24.41
CA GLY A 161 3.95 22.60 23.36
C GLY A 161 4.41 22.06 21.99
N THR A 162 3.47 21.74 21.12
CA THR A 162 3.79 21.36 19.73
C THR A 162 4.46 22.52 19.01
N GLY A 163 5.68 22.31 18.50
CA GLY A 163 6.44 23.30 17.75
C GLY A 163 7.24 24.29 18.60
N GLU A 164 7.23 24.12 19.92
CA GLU A 164 8.09 24.90 20.82
C GLU A 164 9.55 24.44 20.67
N PRO A 165 10.50 25.38 20.51
CA PRO A 165 11.91 25.02 20.46
C PRO A 165 12.35 24.43 21.82
N ILE A 166 13.11 23.33 21.77
CA ILE A 166 13.62 22.68 23.00
C ILE A 166 15.11 22.97 23.17
N MET A 167 15.87 22.81 22.09
CA MET A 167 17.31 23.07 22.07
C MET A 167 17.80 23.43 20.67
N LEU A 168 18.88 24.20 20.62
CA LEU A 168 19.61 24.52 19.40
C LEU A 168 20.91 23.72 19.33
N ILE A 169 21.12 23.00 18.22
CA ILE A 169 22.31 22.17 17.98
C ILE A 169 23.14 22.78 16.86
N VAL A 170 24.40 23.10 17.17
CA VAL A 170 25.38 23.61 16.21
C VAL A 170 26.25 22.45 15.72
N PRO A 171 26.20 22.08 14.43
CA PRO A 171 27.01 20.97 13.90
C PRO A 171 28.51 21.21 14.04
N THR A 172 29.25 20.14 14.37
CA THR A 172 30.71 20.21 14.56
C THR A 172 31.49 20.00 13.25
N ASP A 173 30.87 19.34 12.26
CA ASP A 173 31.54 18.87 11.03
C ASP A 173 31.36 19.78 9.81
N ASP A 174 30.79 20.97 9.99
CA ASP A 174 30.56 21.84 8.84
C ASP A 174 31.89 22.32 8.25
N SER A 175 32.02 22.26 6.93
CA SER A 175 33.22 22.78 6.26
C SER A 175 33.31 24.27 6.56
N LEU A 176 34.43 24.71 7.14
CA LEU A 176 34.57 26.11 7.54
C LEU A 176 34.58 27.00 6.29
N THR A 177 33.40 27.52 5.94
CA THR A 177 33.22 28.43 4.83
C THR A 177 33.25 29.85 5.32
N VAL A 178 33.91 30.70 4.55
CA VAL A 178 34.03 32.11 4.79
C VAL A 178 33.03 32.85 3.90
N GLU A 179 32.21 33.70 4.50
CA GLU A 179 31.33 34.61 3.76
C GLU A 179 31.98 35.99 3.66
N THR A 180 32.06 36.53 2.45
CA THR A 180 32.57 37.87 2.18
C THR A 180 31.58 38.66 1.34
N GLN A 181 31.55 39.98 1.56
CA GLN A 181 30.69 40.92 0.87
C GLN A 181 31.48 41.55 -0.27
N VAL A 182 30.97 41.46 -1.50
CA VAL A 182 31.61 42.04 -2.68
C VAL A 182 30.73 43.12 -3.29
N ALA A 183 31.35 44.28 -3.59
CA ALA A 183 30.65 45.38 -4.22
C ALA A 183 30.13 45.00 -5.63
N PRO A 184 28.93 45.47 -6.03
CA PRO A 184 28.27 45.05 -7.27
C PRO A 184 29.11 45.28 -8.54
N GLN A 185 29.94 46.32 -8.54
CA GLN A 185 30.83 46.65 -9.65
C GLN A 185 31.88 45.58 -9.98
N TYR A 186 32.16 44.65 -9.06
CA TYR A 186 33.15 43.59 -9.25
C TYR A 186 32.53 42.21 -9.54
N ILE A 187 31.20 42.09 -9.59
CA ILE A 187 30.51 40.79 -9.77
C ILE A 187 30.88 40.11 -11.10
N THR A 188 31.09 40.89 -12.16
CA THR A 188 31.45 40.38 -13.49
C THR A 188 32.86 39.81 -13.58
N GLN A 189 33.68 40.01 -12.54
CA GLN A 189 35.08 39.54 -12.47
C GLN A 189 35.24 38.32 -11.56
N LEU A 190 34.15 37.86 -10.95
CA LEU A 190 34.10 36.72 -10.06
C LEU A 190 33.69 35.46 -10.80
N SER A 191 34.31 34.34 -10.48
CA SER A 191 33.94 33.03 -11.01
C SER A 191 34.13 31.94 -9.95
N ILE A 192 33.29 30.91 -10.00
CA ILE A 192 33.41 29.75 -9.12
C ILE A 192 34.74 29.04 -9.42
N GLY A 193 35.45 28.61 -8.38
CA GLY A 193 36.77 27.98 -8.46
C GLY A 193 37.95 28.95 -8.45
N GLN A 194 37.71 30.26 -8.45
CA GLN A 194 38.75 31.27 -8.41
C GLN A 194 39.54 31.22 -7.09
N PRO A 195 40.89 31.31 -7.13
CA PRO A 195 41.70 31.33 -5.92
C PRO A 195 41.47 32.62 -5.14
N ALA A 196 41.12 32.47 -3.87
CA ALA A 196 40.96 33.55 -2.93
C ALA A 196 41.91 33.33 -1.76
N SER A 197 42.29 34.41 -1.10
CA SER A 197 43.09 34.32 0.09
C SER A 197 42.41 35.08 1.21
N VAL A 198 42.30 34.43 2.37
CA VAL A 198 41.60 34.94 3.55
C VAL A 198 42.61 35.24 4.64
N LYS A 199 42.48 36.42 5.23
CA LYS A 199 43.25 36.88 6.37
C LYS A 199 42.29 37.22 7.50
N PHE A 200 42.51 36.63 8.67
CA PHE A 200 41.65 36.88 9.83
C PHE A 200 42.11 38.15 10.55
N VAL A 201 41.18 39.09 10.75
CA VAL A 201 41.45 40.37 11.38
C VAL A 201 41.43 40.17 12.89
N GLY A 202 42.54 40.49 13.57
CA GLY A 202 42.68 40.32 15.03
C GLY A 202 43.64 39.21 15.47
N LEU A 203 44.28 38.50 14.53
CA LEU A 203 45.39 37.59 14.82
C LEU A 203 46.74 38.30 14.64
N ASP A 204 47.77 37.85 15.36
CA ASP A 204 49.13 38.39 15.29
C ASP A 204 49.66 38.40 13.85
N ARG A 205 50.51 39.37 13.51
CA ARG A 205 51.13 39.55 12.17
C ARG A 205 51.90 38.32 11.66
N THR A 206 52.18 37.35 12.53
CA THR A 206 52.85 36.07 12.24
C THR A 206 51.91 35.00 11.70
N VAL A 207 50.59 35.20 11.72
CA VAL A 207 49.62 34.21 11.21
C VAL A 207 49.60 34.21 9.67
N PRO A 208 49.81 33.05 9.02
CA PRO A 208 49.84 32.96 7.56
C PRO A 208 48.44 33.22 6.96
N GLN A 209 48.44 33.82 5.78
CA GLN A 209 47.25 33.95 4.95
C GLN A 209 46.80 32.56 4.47
N ILE A 210 45.49 32.31 4.52
CA ILE A 210 44.89 31.02 4.17
C ILE A 210 44.35 31.07 2.76
N ASP A 211 44.82 30.16 1.92
CA ASP A 211 44.29 30.03 0.57
C ASP A 211 42.98 29.24 0.58
N GLY A 212 41.98 29.80 -0.08
CA GLY A 212 40.67 29.20 -0.32
C GLY A 212 40.26 29.31 -1.77
N THR A 213 39.10 28.75 -2.09
CA THR A 213 38.52 28.84 -3.43
C THR A 213 37.10 29.36 -3.34
N VAL A 214 36.70 30.20 -4.29
CA VAL A 214 35.31 30.67 -4.39
C VAL A 214 34.42 29.47 -4.68
N SER A 215 33.58 29.09 -3.72
CA SER A 215 32.72 27.91 -3.84
C SER A 215 31.33 28.29 -4.33
N ARG A 216 30.82 29.45 -3.94
CA ARG A 216 29.51 29.94 -4.35
C ARG A 216 29.48 31.46 -4.41
N ILE A 217 28.79 32.00 -5.41
CA ILE A 217 28.48 33.42 -5.54
C ILE A 217 26.96 33.53 -5.38
N GLY A 218 26.50 34.40 -4.47
CA GLY A 218 25.09 34.69 -4.28
C GLY A 218 24.48 35.23 -5.57
N ALA A 219 23.33 34.69 -5.97
CA ALA A 219 22.64 35.12 -7.18
C ALA A 219 22.00 36.51 -7.02
N ASP A 220 21.69 36.89 -5.79
CA ASP A 220 20.91 38.08 -5.47
C ASP A 220 21.76 39.19 -4.86
N LEU A 221 21.43 40.42 -5.22
CA LEU A 221 21.97 41.63 -4.62
C LEU A 221 21.29 41.86 -3.27
N VAL A 222 22.08 41.89 -2.19
CA VAL A 222 21.58 42.12 -0.83
C VAL A 222 21.87 43.56 -0.43
N GLU A 223 20.88 44.23 0.16
CA GLU A 223 21.02 45.59 0.69
C GLU A 223 21.14 45.55 2.22
N ASP A 224 22.20 46.16 2.78
CA ASP A 224 22.31 46.34 4.22
C ASP A 224 21.29 47.39 4.67
N ARG A 225 20.24 46.96 5.37
CA ARG A 225 19.18 47.83 5.91
C ARG A 225 19.69 48.96 6.81
N ARG A 226 20.91 48.85 7.36
CA ARG A 226 21.51 49.85 8.24
C ARG A 226 22.35 50.89 7.49
N THR A 227 22.97 50.51 6.38
CA THR A 227 23.93 51.38 5.66
C THR A 227 23.49 51.76 4.25
N GLY A 228 22.44 51.11 3.71
CA GLY A 228 21.96 51.31 2.33
C GLY A 228 22.94 50.81 1.26
N ALA A 229 24.03 50.15 1.65
CA ALA A 229 25.01 49.61 0.73
C ALA A 229 24.52 48.28 0.17
N SER A 230 24.51 48.16 -1.16
CA SER A 230 24.20 46.90 -1.85
C SER A 230 25.47 46.09 -2.11
N PHE A 231 25.44 44.78 -1.82
CA PHE A 231 26.57 43.87 -1.99
C PHE A 231 26.10 42.46 -2.41
N TYR A 232 27.00 41.70 -3.03
CA TYR A 232 26.81 40.27 -3.26
C TYR A 232 27.53 39.47 -2.18
N VAL A 233 26.88 38.40 -1.70
CA VAL A 233 27.51 37.47 -0.75
C VAL A 233 28.28 36.41 -1.53
N VAL A 234 29.57 36.29 -1.28
CA VAL A 234 30.43 35.26 -1.88
C VAL A 234 30.92 34.32 -0.78
N ARG A 235 30.77 33.02 -0.99
CA ARG A 235 31.31 31.98 -0.12
C ARG A 235 32.63 31.46 -0.65
N ILE A 236 33.61 31.41 0.24
CA ILE A 236 34.94 30.87 0.01
C ILE A 236 35.08 29.60 0.84
N ALA A 237 35.34 28.48 0.17
CA ALA A 237 35.65 27.22 0.85
C ALA A 237 37.13 27.21 1.25
N LEU A 238 37.40 26.89 2.51
CA LEU A 238 38.75 26.72 3.03
C LEU A 238 39.09 25.22 3.12
N PRO A 239 40.12 24.74 2.41
CA PRO A 239 40.59 23.37 2.55
C PRO A 239 41.04 23.06 3.98
N ARG A 240 40.66 21.89 4.52
CA ARG A 240 41.04 21.46 5.89
C ARG A 240 42.55 21.50 6.13
N SER A 241 43.37 21.23 5.09
CA SER A 241 44.83 21.32 5.15
C SER A 241 45.37 22.73 5.36
N GLN A 242 44.71 23.73 4.78
CA GLN A 242 45.08 25.14 4.94
C GLN A 242 44.60 25.66 6.29
N VAL A 243 43.41 25.24 6.74
CA VAL A 243 42.90 25.58 8.09
C VAL A 243 43.81 25.00 9.18
N ALA A 244 44.36 23.80 9.00
CA ALA A 244 45.31 23.21 9.95
C ALA A 244 46.61 24.04 10.12
N ARG A 245 46.99 24.88 9.13
CA ARG A 245 48.17 25.77 9.23
C ARG A 245 47.98 26.92 10.22
N LEU A 246 46.74 27.19 10.64
CA LEU A 246 46.43 28.14 11.71
C LEU A 246 46.82 27.59 13.11
N GLY A 247 47.23 26.33 13.20
CA GLY A 247 47.66 25.72 14.46
C GLY A 247 46.52 25.62 15.48
N ASN A 248 46.77 26.13 16.70
CA ASN A 248 45.84 26.03 17.84
C ASN A 248 44.81 27.18 17.92
N VAL A 249 44.67 28.00 16.89
CA VAL A 249 43.72 29.11 16.88
C VAL A 249 42.29 28.57 16.71
N LYS A 250 41.46 28.75 17.74
CA LYS A 250 40.03 28.41 17.68
C LYS A 250 39.29 29.49 16.89
N LEU A 251 38.84 29.13 15.69
CA LEU A 251 37.97 29.97 14.88
C LEU A 251 36.55 29.93 15.47
N VAL A 252 35.94 31.10 15.66
CA VAL A 252 34.58 31.24 16.18
C VAL A 252 33.69 31.88 15.10
N PRO A 253 32.44 31.45 14.93
CA PRO A 253 31.49 32.14 14.05
C PRO A 253 31.40 33.64 14.37
N GLY A 254 31.44 34.48 13.33
CA GLY A 254 31.34 35.94 13.46
C GLY A 254 32.67 36.70 13.57
N MET A 255 33.82 36.03 13.48
CA MET A 255 35.13 36.70 13.47
C MET A 255 35.36 37.54 12.20
N PRO A 256 35.83 38.80 12.31
CA PRO A 256 36.07 39.65 11.15
C PRO A 256 37.26 39.17 10.31
N ILE A 257 37.14 39.34 8.99
CA ILE A 257 38.10 38.84 8.02
C ILE A 257 38.31 39.83 6.88
N GLU A 258 39.48 39.76 6.27
CA GLU A 258 39.83 40.40 5.00
C GLU A 258 40.03 39.33 3.95
N THR A 259 39.32 39.44 2.82
CA THR A 259 39.41 38.48 1.73
C THR A 259 39.93 39.14 0.46
N TYR A 260 40.95 38.55 -0.13
CA TYR A 260 41.53 38.96 -1.41
C TYR A 260 41.22 37.91 -2.47
N ILE A 261 40.33 38.24 -3.41
CA ILE A 261 39.99 37.35 -4.52
C ILE A 261 40.85 37.74 -5.72
N LYS A 262 41.63 36.80 -6.26
CA LYS A 262 42.55 37.07 -7.37
C LYS A 262 41.78 37.20 -8.68
N THR A 263 41.52 38.41 -9.14
CA THR A 263 40.94 38.68 -10.47
C THR A 263 41.99 38.46 -11.57
N ALA A 264 41.54 38.24 -12.81
CA ALA A 264 42.41 37.85 -13.93
C ALA A 264 43.62 38.80 -14.11
N ASP A 265 44.79 38.21 -14.41
CA ASP A 265 46.03 38.94 -14.66
C ASP A 265 45.85 39.90 -15.83
N ARG A 266 45.97 41.20 -15.57
CA ARG A 266 45.95 42.23 -16.62
C ARG A 266 47.37 42.64 -16.96
N THR A 267 47.75 42.50 -18.23
CA THR A 267 49.00 43.05 -18.76
C THR A 267 48.91 44.57 -18.86
N VAL A 268 50.01 45.30 -18.60
CA VAL A 268 50.06 46.79 -18.63
C VAL A 268 49.55 47.36 -19.96
N LEU A 269 49.77 46.63 -21.07
CA LEU A 269 49.28 46.99 -22.40
C LEU A 269 47.74 47.08 -22.49
N SER A 270 47.02 46.33 -21.65
CA SER A 270 45.55 46.36 -21.60
C SER A 270 44.98 47.66 -21.02
N TYR A 271 45.73 48.40 -20.18
CA TYR A 271 45.28 49.68 -19.64
C TYR A 271 45.31 50.81 -20.69
N LEU A 272 46.24 50.73 -21.64
CA LEU A 272 46.40 51.72 -22.71
C LEU A 272 45.41 51.53 -23.85
N LEU A 273 45.06 50.29 -24.18
CA LEU A 273 44.22 49.98 -25.35
C LEU A 273 42.71 49.92 -25.04
N LYS A 274 42.32 49.72 -23.77
CA LYS A 274 40.90 49.61 -23.37
C LYS A 274 40.08 50.89 -23.59
N PRO A 275 40.57 52.11 -23.29
CA PRO A 275 39.82 53.33 -23.57
C PRO A 275 39.59 53.52 -25.07
N LEU A 276 40.58 53.20 -25.91
CA LEU A 276 40.49 53.32 -27.36
C LEU A 276 39.42 52.37 -27.96
N ALA A 277 39.39 51.12 -27.48
CA ALA A 277 38.41 50.12 -27.91
C ALA A 277 36.98 50.46 -27.43
N GLU A 278 36.82 50.95 -26.19
CA GLU A 278 35.51 51.35 -25.67
C GLU A 278 34.97 52.59 -26.42
N GLN A 279 35.82 53.56 -26.79
CA GLN A 279 35.43 54.73 -27.58
C GLN A 279 35.00 54.34 -29.01
N LEU A 280 35.72 53.43 -29.66
CA LEU A 280 35.34 52.90 -30.98
C LEU A 280 34.01 52.13 -30.91
N SER A 281 33.78 51.35 -29.85
CA SER A 281 32.53 50.58 -29.70
C SER A 281 31.29 51.44 -29.40
N ARG A 282 31.46 52.62 -28.78
CA ARG A 282 30.36 53.56 -28.52
C ARG A 282 29.96 54.33 -29.79
N SER A 283 30.90 54.66 -30.68
CA SER A 283 30.61 55.37 -31.94
C SER A 283 29.91 54.53 -33.01
N PHE A 284 29.84 53.20 -32.88
CA PHE A 284 29.12 52.32 -33.81
C PHE A 284 27.77 51.82 -33.27
N ARG A 285 27.29 52.34 -32.14
CA ARG A 285 26.03 51.92 -31.48
C ARG A 285 25.05 53.07 -31.24
N GLU A 286 25.11 54.09 -32.08
CA GLU A 286 24.09 55.14 -32.15
C GLU A 286 23.40 55.11 -33.52
N ARG A 287 22.32 54.31 -33.57
CA ARG A 287 21.10 54.51 -34.38
C ARG A 287 19.94 53.91 -33.62
#